data_AF-A0A510Y0D3-F1
#
_entry.id   AF-A0A510Y0D3-F1
#
_cell.length_a   1.000
_cell.length_b   1.000
_cell.length_c   1.000
_cell.angle_alpha   90.00
_cell.angle_beta   90.00
_cell.angle_gamma   90.00
#
_symmetry.space_group_name_H-M   'P 1'
#
loop_
_entity.id
_entity.type
_entity.pdbx_description
1 polymer ?
#
loop_
_entity_poly.entity_id
_entity_poly.type
_entity_poly.pdbx_seq_one_letter_code
_entity_poly.pdbx_strand_id
1 'polypeptide(L)'
;MLNIKKLLIASYTGCLLFMSSQVEATDIVSVNIHGNSAEAIIELPGGVSADITLEFENAVGLTAQNLGISAEVVDITSQALLQRLPSITDIAPAAAFPMMITIEPQLTSGFSFSGLATVDIHTHNLEYTAGTPLRFFKAPLNGEFKDITMTMGAGSYRARGSTGRFSQFIIVADLRPQVTVIDSKYNDLQNALNNFSADIDPTVYSALLQDLADVNQLMLLQNYSAASNKLNTFNRRISDNSGDKVPNVWRSSRDISNVAGELMAYANTLRFSLRLAN
;
A
#
# COMPACT_ATOMS: atom_id res chain seq x y z
N MET A 1 -19.01 73.68 -35.10
CA MET A 1 -20.45 73.35 -35.07
C MET A 1 -20.61 71.94 -34.48
N LEU A 2 -21.54 71.79 -33.51
CA LEU A 2 -22.19 70.58 -32.96
C LEU A 2 -21.94 69.25 -33.71
N ASN A 3 -21.88 68.03 -33.14
CA ASN A 3 -22.61 67.51 -31.98
C ASN A 3 -22.10 66.08 -31.62
N ILE A 4 -22.01 65.79 -30.30
CA ILE A 4 -22.43 64.58 -29.56
C ILE A 4 -22.44 63.22 -30.29
N LYS A 5 -21.68 62.24 -29.76
CA LYS A 5 -22.23 61.01 -29.12
C LYS A 5 -21.11 60.22 -28.41
N LYS A 6 -21.26 60.09 -27.08
CA LYS A 6 -20.54 59.13 -26.23
C LYS A 6 -20.94 57.71 -26.67
N LEU A 7 -19.97 56.82 -26.86
CA LEU A 7 -20.23 55.38 -26.91
C LEU A 7 -19.48 54.72 -25.75
N LEU A 8 -20.26 54.28 -24.77
CA LEU A 8 -19.86 53.31 -23.76
C LEU A 8 -19.54 52.00 -24.47
N ILE A 9 -18.36 51.43 -24.23
CA ILE A 9 -18.13 50.00 -24.48
C ILE A 9 -18.00 49.35 -23.11
N ALA A 10 -19.08 48.65 -22.75
CA ALA A 10 -19.16 47.81 -21.58
C ALA A 10 -18.33 46.52 -21.80
N SER A 11 -17.72 46.12 -20.70
CA SER A 11 -16.95 44.92 -20.41
C SER A 11 -17.59 43.59 -20.84
N TYR A 12 -16.77 42.64 -21.28
CA TYR A 12 -16.97 41.21 -21.05
C TYR A 12 -15.67 40.59 -20.50
N THR A 13 -15.55 40.55 -19.18
CA THR A 13 -14.60 39.67 -18.50
C THR A 13 -15.21 38.27 -18.49
N GLY A 14 -14.71 37.38 -19.34
CA GLY A 14 -15.10 35.97 -19.32
C GLY A 14 -14.58 35.30 -18.06
N CYS A 15 -15.47 35.10 -17.08
CA CYS A 15 -15.19 34.31 -15.90
C CYS A 15 -15.25 32.83 -16.29
N LEU A 16 -14.08 32.18 -16.39
CA LEU A 16 -13.97 30.73 -16.53
C LEU A 16 -14.52 30.07 -15.25
N LEU A 17 -15.68 29.42 -15.38
CA LEU A 17 -16.22 28.53 -14.36
C LEU A 17 -15.31 27.32 -14.25
N PHE A 18 -14.54 27.25 -13.17
CA PHE A 18 -13.96 25.98 -12.72
C PHE A 18 -15.11 25.08 -12.30
N MET A 19 -15.45 24.10 -13.15
CA MET A 19 -16.25 22.97 -12.72
C MET A 19 -15.39 22.17 -11.73
N SER A 20 -15.66 22.35 -10.44
CA SER A 20 -15.25 21.41 -9.42
C SER A 20 -15.90 20.06 -9.75
N SER A 21 -15.09 19.06 -10.12
CA SER A 21 -15.52 17.67 -10.14
C SER A 21 -16.07 17.34 -8.75
N GLN A 22 -17.36 17.06 -8.66
CA GLN A 22 -17.92 16.50 -7.44
C GLN A 22 -17.29 15.12 -7.28
N VAL A 23 -16.54 14.93 -6.20
CA VAL A 23 -16.16 13.62 -5.70
C VAL A 23 -17.47 12.94 -5.33
N GLU A 24 -17.82 11.86 -6.03
CA GLU A 24 -18.98 11.06 -5.64
C GLU A 24 -18.75 10.49 -4.23
N ALA A 25 -19.84 10.46 -3.46
CA ALA A 25 -19.81 10.17 -2.04
C ALA A 25 -19.18 8.80 -1.73
N THR A 26 -18.39 8.78 -0.66
CA THR A 26 -17.83 7.58 -0.03
C THR A 26 -18.92 6.93 0.83
N ASP A 27 -19.57 5.88 0.34
CA ASP A 27 -20.48 5.07 1.17
C ASP A 27 -19.69 3.96 1.87
N ILE A 28 -19.03 4.32 2.97
CA ILE A 28 -18.55 3.33 3.94
C ILE A 28 -19.74 2.94 4.83
N VAL A 29 -20.08 1.65 4.82
CA VAL A 29 -21.26 1.13 5.52
C VAL A 29 -21.03 1.06 7.02
N SER A 30 -19.82 0.68 7.46
CA SER A 30 -19.41 0.73 8.86
C SER A 30 -17.90 0.53 9.04
N VAL A 31 -17.36 1.03 10.16
CA VAL A 31 -16.02 0.70 10.66
C VAL A 31 -16.13 0.28 12.13
N ASN A 32 -15.79 -0.97 12.43
CA ASN A 32 -15.84 -1.55 13.77
C ASN A 32 -14.43 -1.73 14.31
N ILE A 33 -14.22 -1.37 15.59
CA ILE A 33 -12.92 -1.47 16.25
C ILE A 33 -13.00 -2.51 17.37
N HIS A 34 -12.09 -3.48 17.34
CA HIS A 34 -12.00 -4.55 18.33
C HIS A 34 -10.55 -4.74 18.78
N GLY A 35 -10.20 -4.17 19.95
CA GLY A 35 -8.83 -4.23 20.47
C GLY A 35 -7.85 -3.55 19.51
N ASN A 36 -6.90 -4.33 18.99
CA ASN A 36 -5.91 -3.89 18.00
C ASN A 36 -6.34 -4.18 16.56
N SER A 37 -7.64 -4.30 16.28
CA SER A 37 -8.15 -4.55 14.93
C SER A 37 -9.23 -3.53 14.54
N ALA A 38 -9.26 -3.21 13.25
CA ALA A 38 -10.29 -2.42 12.61
C ALA A 38 -10.88 -3.20 11.42
N GLU A 39 -12.18 -3.38 11.40
CA GLU A 39 -12.91 -4.02 10.31
C GLU A 39 -13.80 -2.97 9.64
N ALA A 40 -13.77 -2.86 8.32
CA ALA A 40 -14.65 -1.97 7.58
C ALA A 40 -15.34 -2.71 6.43
N ILE A 41 -16.63 -2.44 6.27
CA ILE A 41 -17.46 -2.93 5.16
C ILE A 41 -17.69 -1.76 4.23
N ILE A 42 -17.30 -1.93 2.97
CA ILE A 42 -17.31 -0.89 1.95
C ILE A 42 -18.27 -1.31 0.84
N GLU A 43 -19.23 -0.46 0.53
CA GLU A 43 -20.18 -0.65 -0.57
C GLU A 43 -20.22 0.62 -1.42
N LEU A 44 -19.75 0.52 -2.66
CA LEU A 44 -19.73 1.64 -3.60
C LEU A 44 -20.73 1.44 -4.73
N PRO A 45 -21.12 2.53 -5.44
CA PRO A 45 -21.97 2.45 -6.61
C PRO A 45 -21.47 1.42 -7.65
N GLY A 46 -22.40 0.82 -8.38
CA GLY A 46 -22.08 -0.22 -9.37
C GLY A 46 -21.84 -1.61 -8.77
N GLY A 47 -22.14 -1.80 -7.48
CA GLY A 47 -22.03 -3.10 -6.81
C GLY A 47 -20.59 -3.50 -6.49
N VAL A 48 -19.69 -2.52 -6.35
CA VAL A 48 -18.29 -2.75 -5.99
C VAL A 48 -18.21 -2.78 -4.47
N SER A 49 -17.89 -3.94 -3.88
CA SER A 49 -17.88 -4.11 -2.44
C SER A 49 -16.66 -4.87 -1.93
N ALA A 50 -16.23 -4.53 -0.73
CA ALA A 50 -15.15 -5.24 -0.05
C ALA A 50 -15.28 -5.14 1.47
N ASP A 51 -14.81 -6.19 2.14
CA ASP A 51 -14.49 -6.17 3.55
C ASP A 51 -12.98 -5.97 3.69
N ILE A 52 -12.58 -5.00 4.51
CA ILE A 52 -11.18 -4.77 4.86
C ILE A 52 -10.98 -4.97 6.36
N THR A 53 -9.95 -5.75 6.71
CA THR A 53 -9.52 -5.92 8.11
C THR A 53 -8.10 -5.44 8.24
N LEU A 54 -7.87 -4.55 9.20
CA LEU A 54 -6.55 -4.16 9.67
C LEU A 54 -6.30 -4.85 10.99
N GLU A 55 -5.16 -5.51 11.13
CA GLU A 55 -4.70 -6.02 12.42
C GLU A 55 -3.36 -5.36 12.75
N PHE A 56 -3.25 -4.88 13.99
CA PHE A 56 -2.04 -4.30 14.55
C PHE A 56 -1.56 -5.20 15.69
N GLU A 57 -0.24 -5.33 15.86
CA GLU A 57 0.30 -6.01 17.04
C GLU A 57 -0.05 -5.24 18.32
N ASN A 58 0.15 -3.92 18.30
CA ASN A 58 -0.21 -3.03 19.39
C ASN A 58 -0.59 -1.65 18.84
N ALA A 59 -1.83 -1.23 19.04
CA ALA A 59 -2.35 0.05 18.58
C ALA A 59 -2.76 0.94 19.76
N VAL A 60 -2.47 2.24 19.65
CA VAL A 60 -2.86 3.25 20.63
C VAL A 60 -3.66 4.33 19.92
N GLY A 61 -4.84 4.65 20.43
CA GLY A 61 -5.72 5.66 19.83
C GLY A 61 -6.44 5.17 18.57
N LEU A 62 -6.55 3.85 18.36
CA LEU A 62 -7.30 3.28 17.25
C LEU A 62 -8.81 3.53 17.44
N THR A 63 -9.38 4.37 16.59
CA THR A 63 -10.82 4.61 16.49
C THR A 63 -11.18 4.75 15.01
N ALA A 64 -12.44 4.53 14.63
CA ALA A 64 -12.89 4.73 13.25
C ALA A 64 -12.55 6.15 12.73
N GLN A 65 -12.76 7.16 13.58
CA GLN A 65 -12.45 8.56 13.25
C GLN A 65 -10.94 8.80 13.09
N ASN A 66 -10.11 8.25 13.98
CA ASN A 66 -8.67 8.46 13.95
C ASN A 66 -7.98 7.72 12.81
N LEU A 67 -8.55 6.60 12.37
CA LEU A 67 -7.99 5.77 11.30
C LEU A 67 -8.14 6.41 9.92
N GLY A 68 -9.22 7.16 9.70
CA GLY A 68 -9.44 7.91 8.45
C GLY A 68 -9.56 7.00 7.23
N ILE A 69 -10.38 5.96 7.30
CA ILE A 69 -10.70 5.11 6.14
C ILE A 69 -11.65 5.87 5.22
N SER A 70 -11.34 5.88 3.93
CA SER A 70 -12.19 6.31 2.82
C SER A 70 -12.04 5.34 1.65
N ALA A 71 -13.02 5.29 0.77
CA ALA A 71 -12.96 4.48 -0.44
C ALA A 71 -13.67 5.19 -1.59
N GLU A 72 -13.20 4.96 -2.80
CA GLU A 72 -13.79 5.52 -4.02
C GLU A 72 -13.69 4.54 -5.19
N VAL A 73 -14.61 4.70 -6.15
CA VAL A 73 -14.50 4.06 -7.46
C VAL A 73 -13.54 4.90 -8.30
N VAL A 74 -12.47 4.29 -8.79
CA VAL A 74 -11.46 4.97 -9.60
C VAL A 74 -11.70 4.76 -11.09
N ASP A 75 -11.41 5.79 -11.88
CA ASP A 75 -11.27 5.64 -13.33
C ASP A 75 -9.99 4.85 -13.64
N ILE A 76 -10.16 3.60 -14.03
CA ILE A 76 -9.07 2.67 -14.36
C ILE A 76 -8.29 3.09 -15.62
N THR A 77 -8.82 4.03 -16.42
CA THR A 77 -8.16 4.61 -17.59
C THR A 77 -7.46 5.93 -17.29
N SER A 78 -7.59 6.44 -16.06
CA SER A 78 -6.97 7.68 -15.64
C SER A 78 -5.45 7.60 -15.72
N GLN A 79 -4.86 8.50 -16.50
CA GLN A 79 -3.39 8.57 -16.61
C GLN A 79 -2.72 8.88 -15.27
N ALA A 80 -3.39 9.61 -14.38
CA ALA A 80 -2.86 9.90 -13.05
C ALA A 80 -2.74 8.63 -12.18
N LEU A 81 -3.65 7.66 -12.36
CA LEU A 81 -3.57 6.36 -11.69
C LEU A 81 -2.53 5.46 -12.38
N LEU A 82 -2.57 5.37 -13.71
CA LEU A 82 -1.67 4.49 -14.47
C LEU A 82 -0.19 4.86 -14.29
N GLN A 83 0.14 6.15 -14.24
CA GLN A 83 1.52 6.62 -13.98
C GLN A 83 2.06 6.26 -12.59
N ARG A 84 1.21 5.83 -11.67
CA ARG A 84 1.60 5.37 -10.34
C ARG A 84 1.83 3.85 -10.30
N LEU A 85 1.59 3.13 -11.39
CA LEU A 85 1.86 1.70 -11.49
C LEU A 85 3.32 1.46 -11.94
N PRO A 86 4.02 0.43 -11.42
CA PRO A 86 5.39 0.12 -11.82
C PRO A 86 5.59 -0.23 -13.30
N SER A 87 4.53 -0.68 -13.98
CA SER A 87 4.52 -0.93 -15.43
C SER A 87 3.12 -0.70 -15.98
N ILE A 88 2.98 0.25 -16.91
CA ILE A 88 1.68 0.53 -17.58
C ILE A 88 1.31 -0.51 -18.65
N THR A 89 2.27 -1.34 -19.07
CA THR A 89 2.06 -2.37 -20.10
C THR A 89 1.65 -3.71 -19.51
N ASP A 90 2.15 -4.02 -18.31
CA ASP A 90 1.98 -5.32 -17.69
C ASP A 90 1.09 -5.27 -16.45
N ILE A 91 0.76 -4.08 -15.95
CA ILE A 91 -0.07 -3.90 -14.76
C ILE A 91 -1.26 -3.03 -15.11
N ALA A 92 -2.46 -3.52 -14.79
CA ALA A 92 -3.70 -2.78 -14.96
C ALA A 92 -4.58 -2.92 -13.72
N PRO A 93 -5.33 -1.87 -13.32
CA PRO A 93 -6.36 -2.00 -12.29
C PRO A 93 -7.38 -3.09 -12.66
N ALA A 94 -7.85 -3.85 -11.68
CA ALA A 94 -8.83 -4.91 -11.93
C ALA A 94 -10.18 -4.28 -12.34
N ALA A 95 -10.58 -4.42 -13.61
CA ALA A 95 -11.77 -3.74 -14.14
C ALA A 95 -13.08 -4.10 -13.43
N ALA A 96 -13.20 -5.34 -12.90
CA ALA A 96 -14.36 -5.78 -12.14
C ALA A 96 -14.36 -5.27 -10.68
N PHE A 97 -13.24 -4.71 -10.21
CA PHE A 97 -13.10 -4.15 -8.87
C PHE A 97 -12.29 -2.84 -8.91
N PRO A 98 -12.86 -1.76 -9.48
CA PRO A 98 -12.19 -0.47 -9.62
C PRO A 98 -12.22 0.34 -8.30
N MET A 99 -11.83 -0.27 -7.19
CA MET A 99 -11.85 0.38 -5.87
C MET A 99 -10.44 0.84 -5.46
N MET A 100 -10.34 2.07 -4.97
CA MET A 100 -9.19 2.52 -4.17
C MET A 100 -9.62 2.78 -2.74
N ILE A 101 -8.97 2.11 -1.79
CA ILE A 101 -9.17 2.30 -0.36
C ILE A 101 -8.05 3.18 0.15
N THR A 102 -8.37 4.29 0.80
CA THR A 102 -7.39 5.20 1.39
C THR A 102 -7.52 5.14 2.91
N ILE A 103 -6.42 4.84 3.59
CA ILE A 103 -6.32 4.93 5.04
C ILE A 103 -5.38 6.08 5.35
N GLU A 104 -5.92 7.17 5.88
CA GLU A 104 -5.17 8.38 6.13
C GLU A 104 -5.53 8.93 7.52
N PRO A 105 -4.79 8.50 8.57
CA PRO A 105 -5.03 9.00 9.91
C PRO A 105 -4.81 10.50 10.03
N GLN A 106 -5.64 11.16 10.84
CA GLN A 106 -5.45 12.58 11.13
C GLN A 106 -4.12 12.80 11.88
N LEU A 107 -3.31 13.76 11.43
CA LEU A 107 -1.97 14.02 11.97
C LEU A 107 -1.95 14.29 13.48
N THR A 108 -3.05 14.83 14.02
CA THR A 108 -3.20 15.21 15.44
C THR A 108 -4.05 14.23 16.25
N SER A 109 -4.41 13.07 15.69
CA SER A 109 -5.26 12.08 16.37
C SER A 109 -4.57 11.37 17.54
N GLY A 110 -3.24 11.40 17.59
CA GLY A 110 -2.46 10.59 18.52
C GLY A 110 -2.47 9.09 18.18
N PHE A 111 -3.03 8.71 17.02
CA PHE A 111 -3.01 7.33 16.59
C PHE A 111 -1.58 6.86 16.30
N SER A 112 -1.23 5.70 16.82
CA SER A 112 0.06 5.06 16.62
C SER A 112 -0.06 3.55 16.72
N PHE A 113 0.90 2.84 16.16
CA PHE A 113 1.03 1.41 16.36
C PHE A 113 2.51 1.01 16.39
N SER A 114 2.81 -0.11 17.04
CA SER A 114 4.13 -0.73 17.00
C SER A 114 4.08 -2.11 16.35
N GLY A 115 5.19 -2.52 15.74
CA GLY A 115 5.30 -3.82 15.08
C GLY A 115 4.68 -3.84 13.69
N LEU A 116 4.43 -5.02 13.13
CA LEU A 116 3.87 -5.16 11.79
C LEU A 116 2.35 -4.95 11.81
N ALA A 117 1.81 -4.24 10.82
CA ALA A 117 0.37 -4.23 10.56
C ALA A 117 0.05 -5.14 9.37
N THR A 118 -1.07 -5.86 9.44
CA THR A 118 -1.63 -6.62 8.32
C THR A 118 -2.86 -5.93 7.76
N VAL A 119 -3.07 -6.11 6.47
CA VAL A 119 -4.25 -5.63 5.76
C VAL A 119 -4.81 -6.80 4.97
N ASP A 120 -6.01 -7.23 5.32
CA ASP A 120 -6.79 -8.24 4.61
C ASP A 120 -7.88 -7.55 3.81
N ILE A 121 -8.03 -7.94 2.55
CA ILE A 121 -9.14 -7.51 1.70
C ILE A 121 -9.89 -8.74 1.21
N HIS A 122 -11.21 -8.68 1.30
CA HIS A 122 -12.12 -9.66 0.74
C HIS A 122 -13.10 -8.97 -0.20
N THR A 123 -13.29 -9.50 -1.42
CA THR A 123 -14.31 -9.00 -2.34
C THR A 123 -14.97 -10.16 -3.07
N HIS A 124 -16.28 -10.02 -3.31
CA HIS A 124 -17.05 -10.92 -4.17
C HIS A 124 -17.00 -10.53 -5.66
N ASN A 125 -16.49 -9.34 -6.00
CA ASN A 125 -16.39 -8.88 -7.38
C ASN A 125 -15.30 -9.60 -8.18
N LEU A 126 -14.35 -10.23 -7.49
CA LEU A 126 -13.26 -10.98 -8.08
C LEU A 126 -13.28 -12.42 -7.58
N GLU A 127 -12.90 -13.36 -8.44
CA GLU A 127 -12.74 -14.77 -8.10
C GLU A 127 -11.27 -15.15 -8.11
N TYR A 128 -10.87 -15.95 -7.14
CA TYR A 128 -9.58 -16.61 -7.17
C TYR A 128 -9.63 -17.80 -8.12
N THR A 129 -8.80 -17.76 -9.14
CA THR A 129 -8.47 -18.90 -9.99
C THR A 129 -6.98 -19.23 -9.82
N ALA A 130 -6.64 -20.51 -9.92
CA ALA A 130 -5.24 -20.93 -9.85
C ALA A 130 -4.43 -20.23 -10.96
N GLY A 131 -3.32 -19.60 -10.59
CA GLY A 131 -2.51 -18.80 -11.52
C GLY A 131 -3.03 -17.39 -11.77
N THR A 132 -4.03 -16.91 -11.02
CA THR A 132 -4.55 -15.54 -11.17
C THR A 132 -3.44 -14.48 -11.08
N PRO A 133 -3.44 -13.47 -11.97
CA PRO A 133 -2.49 -12.35 -11.93
C PRO A 133 -2.89 -11.30 -10.89
N LEU A 134 -4.00 -11.48 -10.18
CA LEU A 134 -4.47 -10.50 -9.21
C LEU A 134 -3.48 -10.33 -8.05
N ARG A 135 -3.09 -9.08 -7.77
CA ARG A 135 -2.17 -8.72 -6.69
C ARG A 135 -2.70 -7.52 -5.92
N PHE A 136 -2.37 -7.49 -4.63
CA PHE A 136 -2.75 -6.44 -3.71
C PHE A 136 -1.62 -5.42 -3.59
N PHE A 137 -1.90 -4.19 -4.03
CA PHE A 137 -0.91 -3.12 -4.14
C PHE A 137 -1.18 -2.03 -3.12
N LYS A 138 -0.12 -1.39 -2.62
CA LYS A 138 -0.23 -0.16 -1.80
C LYS A 138 0.68 0.94 -2.28
N ALA A 139 0.29 2.19 -2.04
CA ALA A 139 1.11 3.38 -2.26
C ALA A 139 0.98 4.37 -1.10
N PRO A 140 2.01 5.16 -0.76
CA PRO A 140 1.75 6.40 -0.03
C PRO A 140 0.84 7.31 -0.86
N LEU A 141 0.21 8.31 -0.23
CA LEU A 141 -0.63 9.28 -0.94
C LEU A 141 0.11 9.86 -2.15
N ASN A 142 -0.49 9.72 -3.34
CA ASN A 142 0.05 10.18 -4.63
C ASN A 142 1.41 9.58 -5.04
N GLY A 143 1.92 8.58 -4.33
CA GLY A 143 3.15 7.88 -4.69
C GLY A 143 2.91 6.67 -5.58
N GLU A 144 4.01 6.02 -5.93
CA GLU A 144 4.03 4.78 -6.70
C GLU A 144 3.45 3.61 -5.89
N PHE A 145 2.64 2.78 -6.55
CA PHE A 145 2.11 1.54 -6.00
C PHE A 145 3.14 0.42 -6.04
N LYS A 146 3.16 -0.38 -4.98
CA LYS A 146 4.01 -1.57 -4.85
C LYS A 146 3.19 -2.77 -4.41
N ASP A 147 3.56 -3.94 -4.93
CA ASP A 147 2.93 -5.21 -4.56
C ASP A 147 3.25 -5.59 -3.11
N ILE A 148 2.22 -5.71 -2.28
CA ILE A 148 2.31 -6.13 -0.87
C ILE A 148 1.74 -7.52 -0.62
N THR A 149 1.35 -8.25 -1.66
CA THR A 149 0.71 -9.55 -1.54
C THR A 149 1.58 -10.52 -0.74
N MET A 150 1.00 -11.10 0.32
CA MET A 150 1.59 -12.14 1.16
C MET A 150 0.85 -13.47 1.04
N THR A 151 -0.46 -13.42 0.91
CA THR A 151 -1.31 -14.59 0.68
C THR A 151 -2.46 -14.22 -0.24
N MET A 152 -2.99 -15.24 -0.92
CA MET A 152 -4.23 -15.17 -1.68
C MET A 152 -5.09 -16.37 -1.27
N GLY A 153 -6.40 -16.20 -1.20
CA GLY A 153 -7.36 -17.24 -0.81
C GLY A 153 -8.30 -17.66 -1.95
N ALA A 154 -8.79 -18.90 -1.89
CA ALA A 154 -9.70 -19.48 -2.88
C ALA A 154 -11.17 -19.05 -2.69
N GLY A 155 -11.96 -19.12 -3.77
CA GLY A 155 -13.36 -18.67 -3.80
C GLY A 155 -13.46 -17.20 -4.21
N SER A 156 -14.30 -16.42 -3.53
CA SER A 156 -14.26 -14.96 -3.64
C SER A 156 -12.88 -14.45 -3.23
N TYR A 157 -12.34 -13.52 -3.99
CA TYR A 157 -10.93 -13.14 -3.88
C TYR A 157 -10.63 -12.60 -2.49
N ARG A 158 -9.53 -13.12 -1.93
CA ARG A 158 -8.95 -12.69 -0.66
C ARG A 158 -7.49 -12.43 -0.89
N ALA A 159 -7.00 -11.29 -0.41
CA ALA A 159 -5.58 -11.01 -0.37
C ALA A 159 -5.19 -10.44 0.99
N ARG A 160 -4.05 -10.87 1.49
CA ARG A 160 -3.41 -10.27 2.67
C ARG A 160 -2.13 -9.59 2.23
N GLY A 161 -1.87 -8.41 2.77
CA GLY A 161 -0.57 -7.78 2.75
C GLY A 161 -0.14 -7.33 4.14
N SER A 162 1.05 -6.74 4.22
CA SER A 162 1.53 -6.11 5.45
C SER A 162 2.20 -4.77 5.18
N THR A 163 2.28 -3.93 6.21
CA THR A 163 2.83 -2.59 6.13
C THR A 163 3.31 -2.11 7.50
N GLY A 164 4.26 -1.17 7.53
CA GLY A 164 4.64 -0.42 8.73
C GLY A 164 4.13 1.02 8.70
N ARG A 165 3.28 1.37 7.72
CA ARG A 165 2.69 2.71 7.59
C ARG A 165 1.33 2.66 6.87
N PHE A 166 0.58 3.75 6.92
CA PHE A 166 -0.68 3.87 6.18
C PHE A 166 -0.48 4.28 4.72
N SER A 167 -1.48 3.99 3.89
CA SER A 167 -1.34 3.97 2.43
C SER A 167 -2.72 3.97 1.74
N GLN A 168 -2.69 4.14 0.43
CA GLN A 168 -3.76 3.79 -0.49
C GLN A 168 -3.58 2.36 -0.96
N PHE A 169 -4.67 1.64 -1.19
CA PHE A 169 -4.69 0.23 -1.56
C PHE A 169 -5.57 0.01 -2.79
N ILE A 170 -5.11 -0.86 -3.69
CA ILE A 170 -5.84 -1.27 -4.90
C ILE A 170 -5.57 -2.75 -5.18
N ILE A 171 -6.46 -3.39 -5.94
CA ILE A 171 -6.19 -4.69 -6.57
C ILE A 171 -5.91 -4.47 -8.06
N VAL A 172 -4.83 -5.04 -8.54
CA VAL A 172 -4.41 -4.97 -9.96
C VAL A 172 -4.23 -6.36 -10.53
N ALA A 173 -4.30 -6.50 -11.84
CA ALA A 173 -3.73 -7.62 -12.55
C ALA A 173 -2.26 -7.29 -12.89
N ASP A 174 -1.32 -8.08 -12.36
CA ASP A 174 0.11 -7.98 -12.65
C ASP A 174 0.56 -9.16 -13.51
N LEU A 175 0.88 -8.87 -14.77
CA LEU A 175 1.29 -9.83 -15.79
C LEU A 175 2.81 -9.87 -15.98
N ARG A 176 3.58 -9.13 -15.17
CA ARG A 176 5.04 -9.15 -15.26
C ARG A 176 5.56 -10.57 -15.02
N PRO A 177 6.64 -10.99 -15.70
CA PRO A 177 7.30 -12.25 -15.42
C PRO A 177 7.69 -12.36 -13.94
N GLN A 178 7.51 -13.54 -13.35
CA GLN A 178 7.72 -13.75 -11.91
C GLN A 178 9.14 -13.37 -11.46
N VAL A 179 10.15 -13.62 -12.30
CA VAL A 179 11.55 -13.22 -12.03
C VAL A 179 11.68 -11.70 -11.91
N THR A 180 11.05 -10.93 -12.80
CA THR A 180 11.04 -9.46 -12.75
C THR A 180 10.38 -8.95 -11.47
N VAL A 181 9.30 -9.58 -11.03
CA VAL A 181 8.63 -9.23 -9.77
C VAL A 181 9.54 -9.52 -8.56
N ILE A 182 10.22 -10.67 -8.56
CA ILE A 182 11.17 -11.04 -7.51
C ILE A 182 12.31 -10.02 -7.43
N ASP A 183 12.94 -9.68 -8.55
CA ASP A 183 14.05 -8.73 -8.60
C ASP A 183 13.62 -7.33 -8.14
N SER A 184 12.44 -6.87 -8.57
CA SER A 184 11.85 -5.60 -8.13
C SER A 184 11.67 -5.59 -6.61
N LYS A 185 11.10 -6.64 -6.02
CA LYS A 185 10.85 -6.72 -4.57
C LYS A 185 12.15 -6.84 -3.76
N TYR A 186 13.17 -7.53 -4.29
CA TYR A 186 14.49 -7.55 -3.68
C TYR A 186 15.11 -6.15 -3.66
N ASN A 187 15.06 -5.44 -4.79
CA ASN A 187 15.58 -4.06 -4.89
C ASN A 187 14.82 -3.12 -3.97
N ASP A 188 13.49 -3.25 -3.87
CA ASP A 188 12.67 -2.47 -2.93
C ASP A 188 13.10 -2.70 -1.47
N LEU A 189 13.31 -3.95 -1.07
CA LEU A 189 13.80 -4.30 0.27
C LEU A 189 15.20 -3.73 0.54
N GLN A 190 16.11 -3.89 -0.42
CA GLN A 190 17.49 -3.38 -0.30
C GLN A 190 17.51 -1.85 -0.21
N ASN A 191 16.71 -1.18 -1.04
CA ASN A 191 16.59 0.28 -1.01
C ASN A 191 15.97 0.75 0.30
N ALA A 192 14.94 0.07 0.80
CA ALA A 192 14.36 0.38 2.11
C ALA A 192 15.38 0.25 3.24
N LEU A 193 16.16 -0.85 3.26
CA LEU A 193 17.22 -1.05 4.25
C LEU A 193 18.27 0.06 4.21
N ASN A 194 18.74 0.42 3.01
CA ASN A 194 19.72 1.50 2.85
C ASN A 194 19.17 2.86 3.31
N ASN A 195 17.90 3.15 3.00
CA ASN A 195 17.25 4.41 3.39
C ASN A 195 17.09 4.55 4.90
N PHE A 196 16.89 3.43 5.62
CA PHE A 196 16.79 3.42 7.09
C PHE A 196 18.14 3.23 7.80
N SER A 197 19.26 3.25 7.08
CA SER A 197 20.59 2.97 7.66
C SER A 197 20.95 3.87 8.85
N ALA A 198 20.52 5.13 8.85
CA ALA A 198 20.77 6.07 9.94
C ALA A 198 19.91 5.81 11.19
N ASP A 199 18.79 5.10 11.03
CA ASP A 199 17.83 4.80 12.11
C ASP A 199 18.11 3.44 12.77
N ILE A 200 19.02 2.64 12.22
CA ILE A 200 19.31 1.27 12.66
C ILE A 200 20.68 1.24 13.35
N ASP A 201 20.79 0.49 14.45
CA ASP A 201 22.08 0.22 15.08
C ASP A 201 23.10 -0.32 14.04
N PRO A 202 24.33 0.25 13.95
CA PRO A 202 25.29 -0.11 12.91
C PRO A 202 25.64 -1.61 12.83
N THR A 203 25.64 -2.30 13.97
CA THR A 203 25.93 -3.74 14.02
C THR A 203 24.76 -4.54 13.44
N VAL A 204 23.53 -4.15 13.80
CA VAL A 204 22.31 -4.76 13.24
C VAL A 204 22.21 -4.49 11.75
N TYR A 205 22.47 -3.26 11.31
CA TYR A 205 22.46 -2.87 9.90
C TYR A 205 23.45 -3.70 9.07
N SER A 206 24.69 -3.84 9.52
CA SER A 206 25.69 -4.66 8.82
C SER A 206 25.27 -6.13 8.70
N ALA A 207 24.60 -6.68 9.71
CA ALA A 207 24.13 -8.06 9.68
C ALA A 207 22.90 -8.23 8.77
N LEU A 208 22.01 -7.24 8.71
CA LEU A 208 20.88 -7.22 7.76
C LEU A 208 21.36 -7.12 6.31
N LEU A 209 22.40 -6.31 6.05
CA LEU A 209 23.03 -6.25 4.71
C LEU A 209 23.61 -7.60 4.30
N GLN A 210 24.29 -8.30 5.21
CA GLN A 210 24.79 -9.64 4.92
C GLN A 210 23.64 -10.63 4.65
N ASP A 211 22.55 -10.53 5.42
CA ASP A 211 21.38 -11.39 5.19
C ASP A 211 20.77 -11.17 3.80
N LEU A 212 20.71 -9.92 3.29
CA LEU A 212 20.26 -9.63 1.92
C LEU A 212 21.26 -10.08 0.85
N ALA A 213 22.56 -9.93 1.08
CA ALA A 213 23.59 -10.42 0.16
C ALA A 213 23.47 -11.94 -0.04
N ASP A 214 23.23 -12.70 1.04
CA ASP A 214 22.98 -14.14 0.97
C ASP A 214 21.68 -14.48 0.23
N VAL A 215 20.61 -13.70 0.43
CA VAL A 215 19.35 -13.85 -0.34
C VAL A 215 19.61 -13.68 -1.83
N ASN A 216 20.35 -12.65 -2.23
CA ASN A 216 20.67 -12.39 -3.62
C ASN A 216 21.50 -13.53 -4.24
N GLN A 217 22.50 -14.03 -3.52
CA GLN A 217 23.28 -15.19 -3.98
C GLN A 217 22.38 -16.41 -4.21
N LEU A 218 21.43 -16.69 -3.31
CA LEU A 218 20.49 -17.79 -3.46
C LEU A 218 19.52 -17.59 -4.64
N MET A 219 19.09 -16.34 -4.88
CA MET A 219 18.29 -15.99 -6.06
C MET A 219 19.06 -16.21 -7.37
N LEU A 220 20.33 -15.81 -7.44
CA LEU A 220 21.20 -16.05 -8.61
C LEU A 220 21.41 -17.55 -8.89
N LEU A 221 21.41 -18.37 -7.84
CA LEU A 221 21.46 -19.83 -7.94
C LEU A 221 20.07 -20.46 -8.18
N GLN A 222 19.02 -19.66 -8.34
CA GLN A 222 17.62 -20.08 -8.48
C GLN A 222 17.11 -20.95 -7.32
N ASN A 223 17.76 -20.89 -6.15
CA ASN A 223 17.36 -21.61 -4.96
C ASN A 223 16.38 -20.77 -4.13
N TYR A 224 15.16 -20.57 -4.67
CA TYR A 224 14.15 -19.70 -4.08
C TYR A 224 13.63 -20.19 -2.72
N SER A 225 13.62 -21.51 -2.49
CA SER A 225 13.31 -22.09 -1.18
C SER A 225 14.31 -21.65 -0.11
N ALA A 226 15.62 -21.77 -0.38
CA ALA A 226 16.64 -21.30 0.54
C ALA A 226 16.64 -19.77 0.69
N ALA A 227 16.41 -19.01 -0.38
CA ALA A 227 16.27 -17.55 -0.34
C ALA A 227 15.11 -17.13 0.59
N SER A 228 13.96 -17.80 0.50
CA SER A 228 12.81 -17.58 1.38
C SER A 228 13.12 -17.91 2.84
N ASN A 229 13.88 -18.97 3.10
CA ASN A 229 14.35 -19.31 4.45
C ASN A 229 15.33 -18.27 4.99
N LYS A 230 16.20 -17.72 4.14
CA LYS A 230 17.13 -16.66 4.53
C LYS A 230 16.38 -15.36 4.89
N LEU A 231 15.28 -15.04 4.21
CA LEU A 231 14.38 -13.94 4.60
C LEU A 231 13.70 -14.16 5.95
N ASN A 232 13.48 -15.41 6.39
CA ASN A 232 13.04 -15.67 7.77
C ASN A 232 14.11 -15.28 8.80
N THR A 233 15.38 -15.53 8.49
CA THR A 233 16.50 -15.10 9.35
C THR A 233 16.60 -13.58 9.40
N PHE A 234 16.44 -12.90 8.27
CA PHE A 234 16.35 -11.44 8.20
C PHE A 234 15.23 -10.90 9.09
N ASN A 235 14.00 -11.43 8.96
CA ASN A 235 12.86 -11.03 9.78
C ASN A 235 13.07 -11.31 11.27
N ARG A 236 13.64 -12.47 11.62
CA ARG A 236 13.97 -12.80 13.02
C ARG A 236 14.96 -11.80 13.60
N ARG A 237 16.00 -11.43 12.85
CA ARG A 237 16.97 -10.42 13.30
C ARG A 237 16.31 -9.07 13.56
N ILE A 238 15.38 -8.64 12.70
CA ILE A 238 14.61 -7.42 12.95
C ILE A 238 13.79 -7.56 14.23
N SER A 239 13.05 -8.67 14.38
CA SER A 239 12.20 -8.93 15.55
C SER A 239 13.00 -8.92 16.87
N ASP A 240 14.16 -9.58 16.89
CA ASP A 240 15.02 -9.68 18.08
C ASP A 240 15.63 -8.33 18.50
N ASN A 241 15.63 -7.34 17.60
CA ASN A 241 16.23 -6.02 17.78
C ASN A 241 15.19 -4.87 17.71
N SER A 242 13.91 -5.22 17.62
CA SER A 242 12.79 -4.29 17.43
C SER A 242 12.58 -3.38 18.65
N GLY A 243 12.32 -2.10 18.40
CA GLY A 243 12.07 -1.07 19.40
C GLY A 243 13.34 -0.33 19.87
N ASP A 244 14.37 -1.08 20.27
CA ASP A 244 15.62 -0.50 20.78
C ASP A 244 16.61 -0.16 19.66
N LYS A 245 17.04 -1.19 18.91
CA LYS A 245 18.06 -1.05 17.86
C LYS A 245 17.48 -0.87 16.46
N VAL A 246 16.19 -1.17 16.30
CA VAL A 246 15.43 -0.96 15.07
C VAL A 246 14.09 -0.33 15.47
N PRO A 247 13.87 0.96 15.21
CA PRO A 247 12.62 1.63 15.56
C PRO A 247 11.41 0.89 15.01
N ASN A 248 10.40 0.67 15.84
CA ASN A 248 9.26 -0.17 15.50
C ASN A 248 7.90 0.52 15.69
N VAL A 249 7.88 1.83 15.92
CA VAL A 249 6.66 2.60 16.17
C VAL A 249 6.39 3.53 14.99
N TRP A 250 5.15 3.53 14.51
CA TRP A 250 4.63 4.52 13.58
C TRP A 250 3.67 5.43 14.32
N ARG A 251 3.70 6.74 14.03
CA ARG A 251 2.73 7.71 14.56
C ARG A 251 2.08 8.52 13.44
N SER A 252 0.83 8.88 13.66
CA SER A 252 0.04 9.76 12.79
C SER A 252 0.65 11.14 12.61
N SER A 253 1.40 11.64 13.58
CA SER A 253 2.20 12.87 13.47
C SER A 253 3.32 12.80 12.44
N ARG A 254 3.67 11.61 11.94
CA ARG A 254 4.76 11.35 10.96
C ARG A 254 6.14 11.81 11.43
N ASP A 255 6.31 11.94 12.75
CA ASP A 255 7.56 12.30 13.44
C ASP A 255 8.49 11.09 13.61
N ILE A 256 7.93 9.88 13.62
CA ILE A 256 8.68 8.63 13.72
C ILE A 256 8.20 7.59 12.70
N SER A 257 9.15 6.77 12.25
CA SER A 257 8.91 5.71 11.28
C SER A 257 9.08 4.34 11.92
N ASN A 258 8.17 3.42 11.58
CA ASN A 258 8.25 2.03 11.96
C ASN A 258 9.17 1.27 10.99
N VAL A 259 10.48 1.44 11.19
CA VAL A 259 11.53 0.82 10.38
C VAL A 259 11.39 -0.69 10.39
N ALA A 260 11.19 -1.29 11.57
CA ALA A 260 11.06 -2.73 11.72
C ALA A 260 9.88 -3.29 10.91
N GLY A 261 8.68 -2.72 11.07
CA GLY A 261 7.47 -3.14 10.36
C GLY A 261 7.59 -2.96 8.85
N GLU A 262 8.19 -1.86 8.38
CA GLU A 262 8.40 -1.63 6.95
C GLU A 262 9.35 -2.65 6.32
N LEU A 263 10.50 -2.92 6.94
CA LEU A 263 11.46 -3.89 6.43
C LEU A 263 10.89 -5.32 6.44
N MET A 264 10.16 -5.69 7.49
CA MET A 264 9.48 -6.98 7.56
C MET A 264 8.39 -7.11 6.49
N ALA A 265 7.66 -6.03 6.18
CA ALA A 265 6.65 -6.01 5.13
C ALA A 265 7.27 -6.27 3.75
N TYR A 266 8.37 -5.58 3.41
CA TYR A 266 9.11 -5.82 2.16
C TYR A 266 9.64 -7.25 2.06
N ALA A 267 10.20 -7.79 3.15
CA ALA A 267 10.67 -9.17 3.18
C ALA A 267 9.52 -10.18 2.99
N ASN A 268 8.34 -9.94 3.60
CA ASN A 268 7.19 -10.82 3.51
C ASN A 268 6.61 -10.90 2.09
N THR A 269 6.48 -9.77 1.39
CA THR A 269 6.00 -9.75 0.00
C THR A 269 7.00 -10.40 -0.96
N LEU A 270 8.32 -10.26 -0.72
CA LEU A 270 9.35 -10.96 -1.48
C LEU A 270 9.28 -12.48 -1.27
N ARG A 271 9.12 -12.95 -0.02
CA ARG A 271 8.93 -14.37 0.29
C ARG A 271 7.74 -14.98 -0.43
N PHE A 272 6.63 -14.24 -0.51
CA PHE A 272 5.48 -14.67 -1.28
C PHE A 272 5.83 -14.89 -2.76
N SER A 273 6.51 -13.93 -3.39
CA SER A 273 6.93 -14.05 -4.79
C SER A 273 7.93 -15.19 -5.02
N LEU A 274 8.88 -15.40 -4.10
CA LEU A 274 9.80 -16.54 -4.19
C LEU A 274 9.05 -17.88 -4.13
N ARG A 275 8.00 -17.99 -3.30
CA ARG A 275 7.18 -19.21 -3.24
C ARG A 275 6.43 -19.49 -4.53
N LEU A 276 5.93 -18.45 -5.22
CA LEU A 276 5.24 -18.63 -6.51
C LEU A 276 6.17 -19.08 -7.65
N ALA A 277 7.48 -18.87 -7.50
CA ALA A 277 8.49 -19.27 -8.49
C ALA A 277 9.11 -20.65 -8.24
N ASN A 278 8.81 -21.29 -7.09
CA ASN A 278 9.20 -22.68 -6.82
C ASN A 278 8.18 -23.65 -7.45
#